data_AF-A0A1E5A4Z7-F1
#
_entry.id   AF-A0A1E5A4Z7-F1
#
_cell.length_a   1.000
_cell.length_b   1.000
_cell.length_c   1.000
_cell.angle_alpha   90.00
_cell.angle_beta   90.00
_cell.angle_gamma   90.00
#
_symmetry.space_group_name_H-M   'P 1'
#
loop_
_entity.id
_entity.type
_entity.pdbx_description
1 polymer ?
#
loop_
_entity_poly.entity_id
_entity_poly.type
_entity_poly.pdbx_seq_one_letter_code
_entity_poly.pdbx_strand_id
1 'polypeptide(L)'
;MTVFWKRGNTEAMFELSEEEQLEERAIELTEKLLKGKRVDVARREIFWSMDMGLSICQCAKKIEETGKPEQAMSTEMIEQAIMGWLDMGEYYLDGLTEDQEGELDDAVWEWIESHNEGS
;
A
#
# COMPACT_ATOMS: atom_id res chain seq x y z
N MET A 1 54.73 2.09 23.87
CA MET A 1 53.52 2.90 24.13
C MET A 1 52.82 3.05 22.79
N THR A 2 51.93 2.11 22.48
CA THR A 2 51.36 1.96 21.13
C THR A 2 49.96 2.53 21.15
N VAL A 3 49.74 3.57 20.35
CA VAL A 3 48.45 4.24 20.22
C VAL A 3 47.58 3.42 19.27
N PHE A 4 46.56 2.74 19.80
CA PHE A 4 45.53 2.08 19.01
C PHE A 4 44.49 3.12 18.58
N TRP A 5 44.46 3.45 17.29
CA TRP A 5 43.34 4.16 16.69
C TRP A 5 42.23 3.13 16.41
N LYS A 6 41.26 3.03 17.33
CA LYS A 6 40.02 2.30 17.06
C LYS A 6 39.19 3.20 16.14
N ARG A 7 39.17 2.88 14.85
CA ARG A 7 38.25 3.47 13.87
C ARG A 7 36.83 3.10 14.33
N GLY A 8 36.22 3.98 15.13
CA GLY A 8 34.80 3.91 15.44
C GLY A 8 34.07 4.16 14.13
N ASN A 9 33.68 3.10 13.46
CA ASN A 9 32.72 3.14 12.37
C ASN A 9 31.37 3.53 12.99
N THR A 10 31.13 4.82 13.17
CA THR A 10 29.77 5.32 13.40
C THR A 10 29.08 5.35 12.05
N GLU A 11 28.75 4.17 11.52
CA GLU A 11 27.57 4.06 10.69
C GLU A 11 26.42 4.35 11.65
N ALA A 12 25.94 5.59 11.61
CA ALA A 12 24.63 5.91 12.14
C ALA A 12 23.66 5.05 11.33
N MET A 13 23.30 3.89 11.89
CA MET A 13 22.09 3.19 11.53
C MET A 13 20.99 4.20 11.84
N PHE A 14 20.44 4.84 10.81
CA PHE A 14 19.26 5.68 10.97
C PHE A 14 18.14 4.73 11.42
N GLU A 15 17.87 4.70 12.73
CA GLU A 15 16.66 4.07 13.25
C GLU A 15 15.48 4.91 12.76
N LEU A 16 14.55 4.27 12.04
CA LEU A 16 13.29 4.89 11.64
C LEU A 16 12.54 5.35 12.89
N SER A 17 11.87 6.49 12.79
CA SER A 17 10.89 6.92 13.78
C SER A 17 9.76 5.89 13.92
N GLU A 18 9.05 5.91 15.05
CA GLU A 18 7.91 5.01 15.26
C GLU A 18 6.84 5.17 14.17
N GLU A 19 6.66 6.39 13.65
CA GLU A 19 5.74 6.71 12.57
C GLU A 19 6.18 6.07 11.25
N GLU A 20 7.43 6.26 10.84
CA GLU A 20 8.00 5.64 9.63
C GLU A 20 7.94 4.10 9.70
N GLN A 21 8.15 3.51 10.87
CA GLN A 21 7.99 2.06 11.07
C GLN A 21 6.55 1.60 10.87
N LEU A 22 5.56 2.40 11.28
CA LEU A 22 4.15 2.09 11.08
C LEU A 22 3.74 2.28 9.62
N GLU A 23 4.29 3.26 8.92
CA GLU A 23 4.09 3.46 7.46
C GLU A 23 4.65 2.30 6.65
N GLU A 24 5.93 1.94 6.88
CA GLU A 24 6.56 0.79 6.23
C GLU A 24 5.75 -0.48 6.48
N ARG A 25 5.23 -0.63 7.71
CA ARG A 25 4.39 -1.76 8.04
C ARG A 25 3.06 -1.77 7.32
N ALA A 26 2.41 -0.61 7.16
CA ALA A 26 1.16 -0.48 6.42
C ALA A 26 1.36 -0.88 4.95
N ILE A 27 2.48 -0.47 4.35
CA ILE A 27 2.88 -0.86 2.99
C ILE A 27 3.07 -2.37 2.91
N GLU A 28 3.92 -2.95 3.77
CA GLU A 28 4.19 -4.40 3.79
C GLU A 28 2.90 -5.23 3.94
N LEU A 29 1.99 -4.82 4.82
CA LEU A 29 0.75 -5.56 5.07
C LEU A 29 -0.21 -5.45 3.88
N THR A 30 -0.29 -4.26 3.28
CA THR A 30 -1.09 -4.00 2.10
C THR A 30 -0.61 -4.81 0.92
N GLU A 31 0.69 -4.73 0.59
CA GLU A 31 1.30 -5.53 -0.48
C GLU A 31 1.05 -7.01 -0.25
N LYS A 32 1.29 -7.52 0.97
CA LYS A 32 1.10 -8.93 1.28
C LYS A 32 -0.34 -9.40 1.07
N LEU A 33 -1.33 -8.59 1.45
CA LEU A 33 -2.75 -8.96 1.38
C LEU A 33 -3.38 -8.72 0.01
N LEU A 34 -2.89 -7.71 -0.72
CA LEU A 34 -3.41 -7.30 -2.02
C LEU A 34 -2.64 -7.89 -3.20
N LYS A 35 -1.48 -8.51 -2.99
CA LYS A 35 -0.71 -9.17 -4.04
C LYS A 35 -1.56 -10.14 -4.86
N GLY A 36 -1.63 -9.90 -6.16
CA GLY A 36 -2.37 -10.72 -7.11
C GLY A 36 -3.89 -10.64 -6.96
N LYS A 37 -4.41 -9.66 -6.21
CA LYS A 37 -5.85 -9.38 -6.19
C LYS A 37 -6.27 -8.73 -7.51
N ARG A 38 -7.52 -8.98 -7.87
CA ARG A 38 -8.17 -8.37 -9.02
C ARG A 38 -8.72 -7.01 -8.63
N VAL A 39 -8.65 -6.06 -9.57
CA VAL A 39 -9.25 -4.74 -9.43
C VAL A 39 -10.31 -4.56 -10.53
N ASP A 40 -11.42 -3.92 -10.18
CA ASP A 40 -12.41 -3.40 -11.13
C ASP A 40 -12.40 -1.88 -11.01
N VAL A 41 -11.64 -1.25 -11.89
CA VAL A 41 -11.41 0.19 -11.91
C VAL A 41 -12.71 0.95 -12.23
N ALA A 42 -13.54 0.39 -13.11
CA ALA A 42 -14.83 0.99 -13.47
C ALA A 42 -15.79 1.06 -12.28
N ARG A 43 -15.75 0.05 -11.39
CA ARG A 43 -16.53 0.02 -10.15
C ARG A 43 -15.80 0.61 -8.95
N ARG A 44 -14.51 0.94 -9.07
CA ARG A 44 -13.66 1.42 -7.97
C ARG A 44 -13.60 0.41 -6.82
N GLU A 45 -13.41 -0.86 -7.18
CA GLU A 45 -13.43 -2.00 -6.25
C GLU A 45 -12.17 -2.86 -6.35
N ILE A 46 -11.67 -3.30 -5.19
CA ILE A 46 -10.62 -4.30 -5.05
C ILE A 46 -11.29 -5.61 -4.62
N PHE A 47 -11.10 -6.69 -5.38
CA PHE A 47 -11.71 -7.98 -5.07
C PHE A 47 -10.94 -8.71 -3.98
N TRP A 48 -11.43 -8.64 -2.75
CA TRP A 48 -10.83 -9.33 -1.60
C TRP A 48 -10.97 -10.86 -1.69
N SER A 49 -12.08 -11.33 -2.23
CA SER A 49 -12.35 -12.71 -2.64
C SER A 49 -13.09 -12.71 -3.97
N MET A 50 -13.35 -13.89 -4.57
CA MET A 50 -13.97 -13.99 -5.91
C MET A 50 -15.25 -13.15 -6.07
N ASP A 51 -16.05 -13.04 -5.00
CA ASP A 51 -17.36 -12.38 -5.04
C ASP A 51 -17.47 -11.14 -4.14
N MET A 52 -16.34 -10.66 -3.59
CA MET A 52 -16.33 -9.55 -2.64
C MET A 52 -15.43 -8.42 -3.12
N GLY A 53 -16.00 -7.50 -3.89
CA GLY A 53 -15.42 -6.19 -4.18
C GLY A 53 -15.53 -5.27 -2.97
N LEU A 54 -14.45 -4.55 -2.66
CA LEU A 54 -14.37 -3.59 -1.57
C LEU A 54 -13.80 -2.26 -2.07
N SER A 55 -14.31 -1.14 -1.57
CA SER A 55 -13.69 0.17 -1.79
C SER A 55 -12.36 0.31 -1.03
N ILE A 56 -11.59 1.37 -1.31
CA ILE A 56 -10.33 1.68 -0.60
C ILE A 56 -10.55 1.74 0.92
N CYS A 57 -11.55 2.50 1.42
CA CYS A 57 -11.87 2.55 2.85
C CYS A 57 -12.25 1.19 3.44
N GLN A 58 -12.99 0.37 2.69
CA GLN A 58 -13.42 -0.94 3.17
C GLN A 58 -12.24 -1.91 3.24
N CYS A 59 -11.34 -1.87 2.27
CA CYS A 59 -10.07 -2.58 2.30
C CYS A 59 -9.20 -2.13 3.47
N ALA A 60 -9.07 -0.82 3.69
CA ALA A 60 -8.25 -0.28 4.77
C ALA A 60 -8.71 -0.77 6.15
N LYS A 61 -10.01 -0.71 6.43
CA LYS A 61 -10.59 -1.28 7.66
C LYS A 61 -10.32 -2.77 7.81
N LYS A 62 -10.42 -3.53 6.73
CA LYS A 62 -10.19 -4.97 6.76
C LYS A 62 -8.71 -5.33 7.01
N ILE A 63 -7.80 -4.53 6.47
CA ILE A 63 -6.36 -4.64 6.71
C ILE A 63 -6.04 -4.24 8.16
N GLU A 64 -6.62 -3.16 8.68
CA GLU A 64 -6.51 -2.74 10.08
C GLU A 64 -6.95 -3.87 11.02
N GLU A 65 -8.12 -4.47 10.79
CA GLU A 65 -8.66 -5.61 11.56
C GLU A 65 -7.77 -6.86 11.49
N THR A 66 -6.98 -7.02 10.43
CA THR A 66 -6.02 -8.12 10.26
C THR A 66 -4.70 -7.84 10.98
N GLY A 67 -4.42 -6.56 11.27
CA GLY A 67 -3.25 -6.11 12.00
C GLY A 67 -3.24 -6.55 13.46
N LYS A 68 -2.09 -6.37 14.10
CA LYS A 68 -1.94 -6.64 15.54
C LYS A 68 -2.33 -5.40 16.34
N PRO A 69 -3.11 -5.51 17.44
CA PRO A 69 -3.54 -4.36 18.24
C PRO A 69 -2.38 -3.51 18.80
N GLU A 70 -1.24 -4.13 19.11
CA GLU A 70 -0.03 -3.45 19.60
C GLU A 70 0.69 -2.62 18.53
N GLN A 71 0.25 -2.69 17.27
CA GLN A 71 0.79 -2.01 16.11
C GLN A 71 -0.36 -1.38 15.32
N ALA A 72 -1.25 -0.69 16.02
CA ALA A 72 -2.42 -0.07 15.42
C ALA A 72 -1.97 1.01 14.45
N MET A 73 -2.15 0.74 13.16
CA MET A 73 -1.96 1.69 12.06
C MET A 73 -3.29 2.43 11.88
N SER A 74 -3.26 3.71 11.56
CA SER A 74 -4.50 4.42 11.22
C SER A 74 -5.04 3.88 9.90
N THR A 75 -6.37 3.93 9.73
CA THR A 75 -6.99 3.59 8.45
C THR A 75 -6.45 4.48 7.34
N GLU A 76 -6.16 5.76 7.62
CA GLU A 76 -5.58 6.70 6.65
C GLU A 76 -4.21 6.24 6.14
N MET A 77 -3.30 5.79 7.01
CA MET A 77 -1.99 5.26 6.57
C MET A 77 -2.15 4.05 5.66
N ILE A 78 -3.13 3.19 5.97
CA ILE A 78 -3.43 2.02 5.15
C ILE A 78 -4.07 2.43 3.81
N GLU A 79 -4.96 3.42 3.80
CA GLU A 79 -5.54 3.95 2.56
C GLU A 79 -4.45 4.49 1.64
N GLN A 80 -3.47 5.24 2.17
CA GLN A 80 -2.32 5.72 1.42
C GLN A 80 -1.48 4.54 0.85
N ALA A 81 -1.24 3.50 1.65
CA ALA A 81 -0.55 2.30 1.19
C ALA A 81 -1.33 1.58 0.06
N ILE A 82 -2.66 1.51 0.14
CA ILE A 82 -3.51 0.91 -0.91
C ILE A 82 -3.44 1.75 -2.19
N MET A 83 -3.50 3.09 -2.09
CA MET A 83 -3.39 3.97 -3.24
C MET A 83 -2.01 3.85 -3.90
N GLY A 84 -0.93 3.79 -3.13
CA GLY A 84 0.40 3.51 -3.65
C GLY A 84 0.48 2.17 -4.37
N TRP A 85 -0.15 1.12 -3.83
CA TRP A 85 -0.23 -0.18 -4.49
C TRP A 85 -1.02 -0.14 -5.81
N LEU A 86 -2.10 0.64 -5.88
CA LEU A 86 -2.85 0.88 -7.13
C LEU A 86 -2.02 1.67 -8.14
N ASP A 87 -1.30 2.71 -7.72
CA ASP A 87 -0.44 3.53 -8.59
C ASP A 87 0.71 2.72 -9.21
N MET A 88 1.24 1.73 -8.46
CA MET A 88 2.30 0.83 -8.96
C MET A 88 1.81 -0.22 -9.97
N GLY A 89 0.49 -0.37 -10.18
CA GLY A 89 -0.04 -1.31 -11.16
C GLY A 89 0.13 -2.79 -10.79
N GLU A 90 0.38 -3.15 -9.53
CA GLU A 90 0.68 -4.53 -9.11
C GLU A 90 -0.56 -5.46 -9.01
N TYR A 91 -1.68 -5.07 -9.59
CA TYR A 91 -2.93 -5.81 -9.56
C TYR A 91 -3.13 -6.69 -10.80
N TYR A 92 -4.00 -7.69 -10.66
CA TYR A 92 -4.31 -8.60 -11.76
C TYR A 92 -5.47 -8.08 -12.61
N LEU A 93 -5.23 -8.00 -13.92
CA LEU A 93 -6.22 -7.67 -14.94
C LEU A 93 -6.43 -8.89 -15.82
N ASP A 94 -7.68 -9.32 -15.96
CA ASP A 94 -8.03 -10.45 -16.79
C ASP A 94 -8.35 -9.98 -18.21
N GLY A 95 -7.55 -10.41 -19.19
CA GLY A 95 -7.90 -10.33 -20.61
C GLY A 95 -7.93 -8.94 -21.25
N LEU A 96 -7.14 -7.98 -20.76
CA LEU A 96 -7.02 -6.66 -21.41
C LEU A 96 -6.02 -6.68 -22.59
N THR A 97 -6.27 -5.82 -23.57
CA THR A 97 -5.34 -5.49 -24.66
C THR A 97 -4.46 -4.30 -24.27
N GLU A 98 -3.28 -4.12 -24.90
CA GLU A 98 -2.36 -3.00 -24.62
C GLU A 98 -3.04 -1.61 -24.65
N ASP A 99 -3.94 -1.35 -25.61
CA ASP A 99 -4.68 -0.07 -25.67
C ASP A 99 -5.60 0.14 -24.45
N GLN A 100 -6.08 -0.95 -23.85
CA GLN A 100 -6.93 -0.92 -22.66
C GLN A 100 -6.11 -0.77 -21.37
N GLU A 101 -4.80 -1.05 -21.40
CA GLU A 101 -3.90 -0.82 -20.26
C GLU A 101 -3.64 0.68 -20.08
N GLY A 102 -3.46 1.43 -21.17
CA GLY A 102 -3.26 2.89 -21.08
C GLY A 102 -4.48 3.66 -20.56
N GLU A 103 -5.69 3.31 -21.01
CA GLU A 103 -6.93 3.89 -20.47
C GLU A 103 -7.18 3.50 -19.02
N LEU A 104 -6.59 2.39 -18.56
CA LEU A 104 -6.72 1.91 -17.21
C LEU A 104 -5.90 2.73 -16.22
N ASP A 105 -4.66 3.10 -16.58
CA ASP A 105 -3.80 3.91 -15.73
C ASP A 105 -4.44 5.28 -15.44
N ASP A 106 -5.01 5.94 -16.46
CA ASP A 106 -5.74 7.20 -16.29
C ASP A 106 -6.97 7.01 -15.38
N ALA A 107 -7.73 5.92 -15.56
CA ALA A 107 -8.90 5.63 -14.74
C ALA A 107 -8.56 5.29 -13.28
N VAL A 108 -7.42 4.63 -13.04
CA VAL A 108 -6.90 4.38 -11.68
C VAL A 108 -6.45 5.68 -11.04
N TRP A 109 -5.75 6.53 -11.77
CA TRP A 109 -5.33 7.85 -11.29
C TRP A 109 -6.53 8.72 -10.90
N GLU A 110 -7.55 8.80 -11.76
CA GLU A 110 -8.80 9.51 -11.46
C GLU A 110 -9.54 8.93 -10.24
N TRP A 111 -9.48 7.62 -10.05
CA TRP A 111 -10.04 6.99 -8.86
C TRP A 111 -9.28 7.40 -7.59
N ILE A 112 -7.95 7.32 -7.61
CA ILE A 112 -7.09 7.74 -6.48
C ILE A 112 -7.31 9.22 -6.15
N GLU A 113 -7.31 10.10 -7.14
CA GLU A 113 -7.54 11.54 -6.95
C GLU A 113 -8.92 11.81 -6.35
N SER A 114 -9.97 11.20 -6.93
CA SER A 114 -11.34 11.33 -6.42
C SER A 114 -11.51 10.81 -4.99
N HIS A 115 -10.71 9.82 -4.57
CA HIS A 115 -10.73 9.31 -3.20
C HIS A 115 -10.06 10.31 -2.24
N ASN A 116 -8.91 10.87 -2.62
CA ASN A 116 -8.21 11.89 -1.84
C ASN A 116 -9.02 13.18 -1.65
N GLU A 117 -9.84 13.57 -2.62
CA GLU A 117 -10.73 14.74 -2.49
C GLU A 117 -11.98 14.48 -1.63
N GLY A 118 -12.36 13.21 -1.44
CA GLY A 118 -13.61 12.80 -0.79
C GLY A 118 -13.48 12.24 0.64
N SER A 119 -12.27 11.86 1.07
CA SER A 119 -11.93 11.47 2.45
C SER A 119 -11.75 12.68 3.36
#